data_AF-A0A7J3TEP6-F1
#
_entry.id   AF-A0A7J3TEP6-F1
#
_cell.length_a   1.000
_cell.length_b   1.000
_cell.length_c   1.000
_cell.angle_alpha   90.00
_cell.angle_beta   90.00
_cell.angle_gamma   90.00
#
_symmetry.space_group_name_H-M   'P 1'
#
loop_
_entity.id
_entity.type
_entity.pdbx_description
1 polymer ?
#
loop_
_entity_poly.entity_id
_entity_poly.type
_entity_poly.pdbx_seq_one_letter_code
_entity_poly.pdbx_strand_id
1 'polypeptide(L)'
;MKGYSIEKIPEKSAIAKIRETDISAKDAINIAHFLRGMDLERAKTTIEGVMKKEIPVPYFRYLDSVSHRKGQGPGRYPVKAAKAFNQLLLNVEANAEFKSLDTDNLKIIHIAATKGRMIKKFTPKAYGRAGANFKDLINLEVVVEEGEEA
;
A
#
# COMPACT_ATOMS: atom_id res chain seq x y z
N MET A 1 1.64 -19.13 8.88
CA MET A 1 1.71 -17.66 8.68
C MET A 1 1.96 -17.41 7.20
N LYS A 2 1.21 -16.53 6.52
CA LYS A 2 1.47 -16.28 5.08
C LYS A 2 2.81 -15.53 4.94
N GLY A 3 3.73 -16.10 4.16
CA GLY A 3 5.00 -15.48 3.77
C GLY A 3 4.78 -14.23 2.89
N TYR A 4 5.83 -13.80 2.21
CA TYR A 4 5.70 -12.83 1.11
C TYR A 4 5.04 -13.52 -0.09
N SER A 5 4.31 -12.76 -0.91
CA SER A 5 3.64 -13.33 -2.09
C SER A 5 4.55 -13.54 -3.30
N ILE A 6 5.81 -13.10 -3.23
CA ILE A 6 6.82 -13.35 -4.25
C ILE A 6 7.60 -14.65 -3.95
N GLU A 7 7.85 -15.45 -4.98
CA GLU A 7 8.54 -16.75 -4.84
C GLU A 7 10.06 -16.61 -4.70
N LYS A 8 10.66 -15.63 -5.39
CA LYS A 8 12.09 -15.35 -5.36
C LYS A 8 12.32 -13.93 -4.89
N ILE A 9 13.08 -13.79 -3.81
CA ILE A 9 13.54 -12.50 -3.30
C ILE A 9 14.98 -12.34 -3.79
N PRO A 10 15.32 -11.28 -4.54
CA PRO A 10 16.70 -11.05 -4.98
C PRO A 10 17.66 -10.94 -3.80
N GLU A 11 18.94 -11.27 -4.00
CA GLU A 11 19.93 -11.22 -2.91
C GLU A 11 20.16 -9.78 -2.42
N LYS A 12 20.29 -8.84 -3.36
CA LYS A 12 20.42 -7.40 -3.11
C LYS A 12 19.06 -6.72 -2.95
N SER A 13 18.32 -7.13 -1.93
CA SER A 13 16.98 -6.60 -1.67
C SER A 13 16.74 -6.29 -0.20
N ALA A 14 15.84 -5.35 0.04
CA ALA A 14 15.27 -5.09 1.35
C ALA A 14 13.76 -5.38 1.34
N ILE A 15 13.27 -5.86 2.49
CA ILE A 15 11.89 -6.28 2.66
C ILE A 15 11.29 -5.58 3.87
N ALA A 16 10.02 -5.20 3.78
CA ALA A 16 9.26 -4.71 4.92
C ALA A 16 7.82 -5.19 4.87
N LYS A 17 7.23 -5.36 6.06
CA LYS A 17 5.85 -5.82 6.22
C LYS A 17 5.18 -5.12 7.39
N ILE A 18 3.98 -4.59 7.17
CA ILE A 18 3.12 -4.11 8.25
C ILE A 18 1.91 -5.03 8.31
N ARG A 19 1.59 -5.51 9.52
CA ARG A 19 0.50 -6.46 9.74
C ARG A 19 -0.69 -5.78 10.39
N GLU A 20 -1.88 -6.28 10.06
CA GLU A 20 -3.15 -5.95 10.72
C GLU A 20 -3.46 -4.44 10.79
N THR A 21 -3.09 -3.71 9.74
CA THR A 21 -3.39 -2.28 9.63
C THR A 21 -4.87 -2.03 9.43
N ASP A 22 -5.37 -1.00 10.10
CA ASP A 22 -6.75 -0.54 9.94
C ASP A 22 -6.88 0.42 8.76
N ILE A 23 -6.94 -0.10 7.54
CA ILE A 23 -7.11 0.67 6.31
C ILE A 23 -8.09 -0.03 5.36
N SER A 24 -8.61 0.72 4.38
CA SER A 24 -9.48 0.16 3.34
C SER A 24 -8.69 -0.78 2.43
N ALA A 25 -9.16 -2.01 2.27
CA ALA A 25 -8.58 -2.97 1.32
C ALA A 25 -8.58 -2.42 -0.12
N LYS A 26 -9.69 -1.76 -0.50
CA LYS A 26 -9.90 -1.24 -1.85
C LYS A 26 -8.89 -0.15 -2.20
N ASP A 27 -8.64 0.75 -1.25
CA ASP A 27 -7.71 1.86 -1.44
C ASP A 27 -6.27 1.33 -1.41
N ALA A 28 -5.96 0.42 -0.49
CA ALA A 28 -4.64 -0.17 -0.37
C ALA A 28 -4.20 -0.93 -1.63
N ILE A 29 -5.11 -1.66 -2.27
CA ILE A 29 -4.84 -2.36 -3.54
C ILE A 29 -4.50 -1.36 -4.66
N ASN A 30 -5.25 -0.27 -4.78
CA ASN A 30 -5.02 0.75 -5.80
C ASN A 30 -3.70 1.52 -5.56
N ILE A 31 -3.38 1.86 -4.30
CA ILE A 31 -2.10 2.48 -3.95
C ILE A 31 -0.94 1.54 -4.26
N ALA A 32 -1.02 0.27 -3.87
CA ALA A 32 0.04 -0.70 -4.15
C ALA A 32 0.27 -0.83 -5.67
N HIS A 33 -0.78 -0.89 -6.48
CA HIS A 33 -0.61 -0.92 -7.93
C HIS A 33 0.04 0.35 -8.48
N PHE A 34 -0.33 1.52 -7.94
CA PHE A 34 0.23 2.79 -8.38
C PHE A 34 1.73 2.93 -8.07
N LEU A 35 2.18 2.45 -6.91
CA LEU A 35 3.59 2.53 -6.51
C LEU A 35 4.49 1.45 -7.13
N ARG A 36 3.91 0.43 -7.76
CA ARG A 36 4.69 -0.71 -8.27
C ARG A 36 5.61 -0.25 -9.41
N GLY A 37 6.88 -0.60 -9.32
CA GLY A 37 7.90 -0.28 -10.32
C GLY A 37 8.46 1.14 -10.25
N MET A 38 8.04 1.95 -9.28
CA MET A 38 8.64 3.26 -9.02
C MET A 38 9.94 3.13 -8.23
N ASP A 39 10.80 4.12 -8.39
CA ASP A 39 11.95 4.34 -7.51
C ASP A 39 11.45 4.73 -6.10
N LEU A 40 12.20 4.33 -5.07
CA LEU A 40 11.77 4.48 -3.69
C LEU A 40 11.55 5.95 -3.30
N GLU A 41 12.45 6.83 -3.74
CA GLU A 41 12.36 8.28 -3.50
C GLU A 41 11.07 8.85 -4.14
N ARG A 42 10.85 8.56 -5.42
CA ARG A 42 9.65 8.99 -6.15
C ARG A 42 8.37 8.47 -5.51
N ALA A 43 8.38 7.23 -5.01
CA ALA A 43 7.24 6.65 -4.31
C ALA A 43 6.89 7.42 -3.04
N LYS A 44 7.89 7.85 -2.24
CA LYS A 44 7.66 8.67 -1.05
C LYS A 44 7.07 10.02 -1.40
N THR A 45 7.67 10.76 -2.35
CA THR A 45 7.17 12.07 -2.79
C THR A 45 5.72 11.96 -3.29
N THR A 46 5.42 10.89 -4.03
CA THR A 46 4.07 10.60 -4.52
C THR A 46 3.09 10.40 -3.37
N ILE A 47 3.45 9.60 -2.35
CA ILE A 47 2.60 9.37 -1.18
C ILE A 47 2.39 10.62 -0.34
N GLU A 48 3.42 11.46 -0.18
CA GLU A 48 3.29 12.77 0.46
C GLU A 48 2.32 13.68 -0.30
N GLY A 49 2.40 13.74 -1.63
CA GLY A 49 1.47 14.47 -2.48
C GLY A 49 0.03 13.94 -2.35
N VAL A 50 -0.16 12.63 -2.21
CA VAL A 50 -1.48 12.03 -1.94
C VAL A 50 -2.01 12.45 -0.56
N MET A 51 -1.15 12.50 0.46
CA MET A 51 -1.52 12.98 1.80
C MET A 51 -1.94 14.44 1.80
N LYS A 52 -1.25 15.29 1.02
CA LYS A 52 -1.57 16.71 0.80
C LYS A 52 -2.75 16.94 -0.15
N LYS A 53 -3.27 15.87 -0.79
CA LYS A 53 -4.33 15.90 -1.80
C LYS A 53 -3.97 16.63 -3.09
N GLU A 54 -2.69 16.71 -3.40
CA GLU A 54 -2.16 17.31 -4.63
C GLU A 54 -2.16 16.27 -5.76
N ILE A 55 -1.67 15.07 -5.45
CA ILE A 55 -1.55 13.96 -6.40
C ILE A 55 -2.68 12.96 -6.13
N PRO A 56 -3.60 12.71 -7.07
CA PRO A 56 -4.60 11.67 -6.91
C PRO A 56 -3.97 10.29 -7.11
N VAL A 57 -4.50 9.29 -6.41
CA VAL A 57 -4.21 7.89 -6.70
C VAL A 57 -5.14 7.44 -7.83
N PRO A 58 -4.62 7.00 -8.98
CA PRO A 58 -5.43 6.43 -10.04
C PRO A 58 -6.00 5.09 -9.58
N TYR A 59 -7.30 4.91 -9.70
CA TYR A 59 -7.95 3.65 -9.34
C TYR A 59 -8.06 2.79 -10.58
N PHE A 60 -7.58 1.55 -10.51
CA PHE A 60 -7.72 0.56 -11.58
C PHE A 60 -8.79 -0.49 -11.23
N ARG A 61 -9.11 -0.63 -9.94
CA ARG A 61 -10.15 -1.53 -9.40
C ARG A 61 -11.06 -0.78 -8.45
N TYR A 62 -12.29 -1.29 -8.28
CA TYR A 62 -13.32 -0.69 -7.42
C TYR A 62 -13.73 0.71 -7.89
N LEU A 63 -14.10 0.79 -9.17
CA LEU A 63 -14.38 2.02 -9.91
C LEU A 63 -15.81 2.57 -9.71
N ASP A 64 -16.67 1.81 -9.03
CA ASP A 64 -18.05 2.22 -8.80
C ASP A 64 -18.12 3.54 -8.01
N SER A 65 -18.84 4.51 -8.57
CA SER A 65 -19.00 5.86 -8.00
C SER A 65 -17.67 6.55 -7.67
N VAL A 66 -16.64 6.34 -8.51
CA VAL A 66 -15.36 7.06 -8.43
C VAL A 66 -15.34 8.20 -9.44
N SER A 67 -15.22 9.43 -8.94
CA SER A 67 -15.11 10.62 -9.80
C SER A 67 -13.79 10.67 -10.55
N HIS A 68 -13.83 11.23 -11.76
CA HIS A 68 -12.63 11.51 -12.53
C HIS A 68 -11.82 12.66 -11.92
N ARG A 69 -10.50 12.61 -12.14
CA ARG A 69 -9.51 13.62 -11.78
C ARG A 69 -8.84 14.11 -13.05
N LYS A 70 -8.51 15.40 -13.06
CA LYS A 70 -7.90 16.07 -14.21
C LYS A 70 -6.62 15.32 -14.63
N GLY A 71 -6.58 14.87 -15.88
CA GLY A 71 -5.40 14.24 -16.48
C GLY A 71 -5.12 12.77 -16.09
N GLN A 72 -5.86 12.17 -15.14
CA GLN A 72 -5.60 10.79 -14.69
C GLN A 72 -6.82 9.84 -14.77
N GLY A 73 -8.03 10.35 -15.08
CA GLY A 73 -9.23 9.51 -15.06
C GLY A 73 -9.74 9.24 -13.64
N PRO A 74 -10.38 8.10 -13.32
CA PRO A 74 -10.95 7.84 -12.00
C PRO A 74 -9.87 7.80 -10.90
N GLY A 75 -10.02 8.61 -9.86
CA GLY A 75 -9.03 8.70 -8.80
C GLY A 75 -9.50 9.34 -7.49
N ARG A 76 -8.83 9.00 -6.39
CA ARG A 76 -9.14 9.49 -5.04
C ARG A 76 -7.87 9.87 -4.27
N TYR A 77 -8.06 10.48 -3.09
CA TYR A 77 -6.99 10.85 -2.16
C TYR A 77 -7.14 10.06 -0.84
N PRO A 78 -6.76 8.77 -0.81
CA PRO A 78 -6.94 7.91 0.35
C PRO A 78 -5.91 8.19 1.46
N VAL A 79 -6.06 9.32 2.17
CA VAL A 79 -5.08 9.81 3.17
C VAL A 79 -4.76 8.78 4.26
N LYS A 80 -5.76 8.06 4.79
CA LYS A 80 -5.54 7.07 5.86
C LYS A 80 -4.65 5.91 5.39
N ALA A 81 -4.89 5.41 4.18
CA ALA A 81 -4.08 4.35 3.60
C ALA A 81 -2.69 4.88 3.22
N ALA A 82 -2.60 6.07 2.63
CA ALA A 82 -1.33 6.71 2.27
C ALA A 82 -0.37 6.84 3.47
N LYS A 83 -0.87 7.21 4.66
CA LYS A 83 -0.05 7.23 5.89
C LYS A 83 0.55 5.87 6.25
N ALA A 84 -0.21 4.78 6.09
CA ALA A 84 0.27 3.43 6.34
C ALA A 84 1.33 2.99 5.31
N PHE A 85 1.16 3.39 4.04
CA PHE A 85 2.17 3.17 3.00
C PHE A 85 3.43 4.01 3.25
N ASN A 86 3.32 5.25 3.71
CA ASN A 86 4.48 6.06 4.05
C ASN A 86 5.34 5.38 5.13
N GLN A 87 4.69 4.87 6.18
CA GLN A 87 5.37 4.10 7.22
C GLN A 87 6.04 2.84 6.66
N LEU A 88 5.39 2.15 5.71
CA LEU A 88 5.97 0.97 5.06
C LEU A 88 7.24 1.32 4.26
N LEU A 89 7.23 2.44 3.53
CA LEU A 89 8.37 2.89 2.73
C LEU A 89 9.55 3.35 3.61
N LEU A 90 9.28 4.06 4.71
CA LEU A 90 10.33 4.42 5.67
C LEU A 90 10.96 3.18 6.32
N ASN A 91 10.14 2.16 6.63
CA ASN A 91 10.66 0.91 7.19
C ASN A 91 11.53 0.13 6.19
N VAL A 92 11.17 0.13 4.89
CA VAL A 92 11.97 -0.60 3.90
C VAL A 92 13.29 0.10 3.60
N GLU A 93 13.30 1.43 3.61
CA GLU A 93 14.51 2.24 3.53
C GLU A 93 15.46 1.96 4.69
N ALA A 94 14.98 2.05 5.94
CA ALA A 94 15.81 1.76 7.12
C ALA A 94 16.39 0.33 7.09
N ASN A 95 15.63 -0.63 6.55
CA ASN A 95 16.12 -2.00 6.35
C ASN A 95 17.16 -2.10 5.23
N ALA A 96 17.07 -1.28 4.19
CA ALA A 96 18.04 -1.22 3.10
C ALA A 96 19.36 -0.58 3.57
N GLU A 97 19.28 0.52 4.33
CA GLU A 97 20.42 1.15 5.00
C GLU A 97 21.14 0.16 5.92
N PHE A 98 20.38 -0.58 6.73
CA PHE A 98 20.95 -1.62 7.61
C PHE A 98 21.67 -2.72 6.83
N LYS A 99 21.19 -3.05 5.62
CA LYS A 99 21.83 -4.00 4.72
C LYS A 99 22.96 -3.39 3.88
N SER A 100 23.26 -2.10 4.07
CA SER A 100 24.26 -1.35 3.30
C SER A 100 24.01 -1.40 1.78
N LEU A 101 22.73 -1.39 1.39
CA LEU A 101 22.33 -1.18 0.00
C LEU A 101 22.38 0.31 -0.34
N ASP A 102 22.61 0.63 -1.60
CA ASP A 102 22.50 2.01 -2.09
C ASP A 102 21.03 2.46 -2.06
N THR A 103 20.71 3.40 -1.15
CA THR A 103 19.35 3.92 -0.94
C THR A 103 18.83 4.73 -2.12
N ASP A 104 19.74 5.33 -2.88
CA ASP A 104 19.38 6.24 -3.98
C ASP A 104 18.95 5.45 -5.22
N ASN A 105 19.46 4.22 -5.36
CA ASN A 105 19.18 3.32 -6.48
C ASN A 105 18.21 2.18 -6.11
N LEU A 106 17.30 2.40 -5.16
CA LEU A 106 16.27 1.41 -4.78
C LEU A 106 15.02 1.52 -5.64
N LYS A 107 14.60 0.38 -6.20
CA LYS A 107 13.35 0.25 -6.97
C LYS A 107 12.37 -0.71 -6.32
N ILE A 108 11.08 -0.35 -6.34
CA ILE A 108 10.00 -1.20 -5.83
C ILE A 108 9.69 -2.29 -6.86
N ILE A 109 10.20 -3.50 -6.67
CA ILE A 109 9.84 -4.66 -7.50
C ILE A 109 8.42 -5.12 -7.17
N HIS A 110 8.15 -5.29 -5.87
CA HIS A 110 6.92 -5.91 -5.40
C HIS A 110 6.32 -5.11 -4.27
N ILE A 111 5.03 -4.84 -4.40
CA ILE A 111 4.23 -4.24 -3.36
C ILE A 111 2.82 -4.80 -3.46
N ALA A 112 2.27 -5.20 -2.32
CA ALA A 112 0.98 -5.83 -2.24
C ALA A 112 0.24 -5.51 -0.94
N ALA A 113 -1.08 -5.42 -1.05
CA ALA A 113 -1.99 -5.35 0.08
C ALA A 113 -2.83 -6.63 0.11
N THR A 114 -2.80 -7.34 1.23
CA THR A 114 -3.53 -8.60 1.43
C THR A 114 -4.47 -8.51 2.62
N LYS A 115 -5.57 -9.26 2.57
CA LYS A 115 -6.55 -9.31 3.65
C LYS A 115 -5.94 -10.00 4.88
N GLY A 116 -6.02 -9.34 6.02
CA GLY A 116 -5.65 -9.85 7.34
C GLY A 116 -6.87 -10.39 8.09
N ARG A 117 -6.83 -10.31 9.42
CA ARG A 117 -7.97 -10.74 10.26
C ARG A 117 -9.19 -9.87 10.02
N MET A 118 -10.36 -10.49 10.11
CA MET A 118 -11.64 -9.80 10.08
C MET A 118 -12.15 -9.59 11.51
N ILE A 119 -12.35 -8.34 11.90
CA ILE A 119 -13.00 -7.97 13.14
C ILE A 119 -14.52 -8.06 12.92
N LYS A 120 -15.15 -9.05 13.55
CA LYS A 120 -16.60 -9.23 13.49
C LYS A 120 -17.27 -8.25 14.45
N LYS A 121 -18.12 -7.38 13.92
CA LYS A 121 -19.04 -6.54 14.71
C LYS A 121 -20.43 -6.70 14.15
N PHE A 122 -21.43 -6.55 15.02
CA PHE A 122 -22.83 -6.54 14.64
C PHE A 122 -23.43 -5.20 15.03
N THR A 123 -24.27 -4.66 14.15
CA THR A 123 -24.99 -3.42 14.42
C THR A 123 -26.48 -3.75 14.52
N PRO A 124 -27.16 -3.31 15.59
CA PRO A 124 -28.62 -3.43 15.68
C PRO A 124 -29.30 -2.77 14.49
N LYS A 125 -30.34 -3.40 13.98
CA LYS A 125 -31.17 -2.95 12.86
C LYS A 125 -32.64 -2.94 13.31
N ALA A 126 -33.47 -2.31 12.48
CA ALA A 126 -34.91 -2.24 12.71
C ALA A 126 -35.51 -3.64 12.94
N TYR A 127 -36.60 -3.69 13.70
CA TYR A 127 -37.30 -4.92 14.09
C TYR A 127 -36.43 -5.93 14.85
N GLY A 128 -35.49 -5.44 15.67
CA GLY A 128 -34.64 -6.29 16.53
C GLY A 128 -33.63 -7.15 15.78
N ARG A 129 -33.38 -6.87 14.49
CA ARG A 129 -32.43 -7.64 13.67
C ARG A 129 -30.99 -7.23 13.99
N ALA A 130 -30.04 -8.15 13.81
CA ALA A 130 -28.60 -7.84 13.86
C ALA A 130 -28.00 -7.92 12.45
N GLY A 131 -27.38 -6.84 11.98
CA GLY A 131 -26.65 -6.80 10.71
C GLY A 131 -25.15 -6.96 10.91
N ALA A 132 -24.47 -7.65 10.00
CA ALA A 132 -23.01 -7.74 10.00
C ALA A 132 -22.39 -6.37 9.64
N ASN A 133 -21.43 -5.93 10.46
CA ASN A 133 -20.61 -4.74 10.23
C ASN A 133 -19.14 -5.12 10.42
N PHE A 134 -18.69 -6.04 9.58
CA PHE A 134 -17.36 -6.60 9.69
C PHE A 134 -16.32 -5.63 9.16
N LYS A 135 -15.17 -5.61 9.83
CA LYS A 135 -14.05 -4.74 9.48
C LYS A 135 -12.83 -5.60 9.18
N ASP A 136 -12.36 -5.53 7.96
CA ASP A 136 -11.14 -6.21 7.54
C ASP A 136 -9.93 -5.38 7.95
N LEU A 137 -8.95 -6.02 8.59
CA LEU A 137 -7.60 -5.48 8.71
C LEU A 137 -6.76 -5.92 7.51
N ILE A 138 -5.73 -5.15 7.19
CA ILE A 138 -4.93 -5.32 5.97
C ILE A 138 -3.47 -5.50 6.33
N ASN A 139 -2.81 -6.45 5.66
CA ASN A 139 -1.38 -6.61 5.70
C ASN A 139 -0.77 -5.97 4.46
N LEU A 140 0.25 -5.16 4.64
CA LEU A 140 1.03 -4.55 3.58
C LEU A 140 2.41 -5.19 3.52
N GLU A 141 2.90 -5.44 2.33
CA GLU A 141 4.25 -5.94 2.10
C GLU A 141 4.91 -5.21 0.94
N VAL A 142 6.21 -5.00 1.05
CA VAL A 142 7.05 -4.39 0.01
C VAL A 142 8.39 -5.11 -0.06
N VAL A 143 8.91 -5.22 -1.28
CA VAL A 143 10.26 -5.68 -1.59
C VAL A 143 10.86 -4.65 -2.53
N VAL A 144 12.03 -4.15 -2.16
CA VAL A 144 12.85 -3.25 -2.98
C VAL A 144 14.14 -3.94 -3.35
N GLU A 145 14.66 -3.63 -4.51
CA GLU A 145 15.95 -4.13 -5.02
C GLU A 145 16.81 -2.94 -5.44
N GLU A 146 18.11 -3.10 -5.23
CA GLU A 146 19.12 -2.22 -5.77
C GLU A 146 19.21 -2.43 -7.28
N GLY A 147 18.98 -1.38 -8.06
CA GLY A 147 19.15 -1.43 -9.51
C GLY A 147 20.59 -1.75 -9.89
N GLU A 148 20.78 -2.48 -11.00
CA GLU A 148 22.12 -2.60 -11.60
C GLU A 148 22.54 -1.22 -12.14
N GLU A 149 23.70 -0.73 -11.72
CA GLU A 149 24.34 0.45 -12.31
C GLU A 149 24.49 0.21 -13.82
N ALA A 150 23.94 1.11 -14.64
CA ALA A 150 24.06 1.07 -16.10
C ALA A 150 25.37 1.70 -16.58
#